data_AF-A0A3C0YPP4-F1
#
_entry.id   AF-A0A3C0YPP4-F1
#
_cell.length_a   1.000
_cell.length_b   1.000
_cell.length_c   1.000
_cell.angle_alpha   90.00
_cell.angle_beta   90.00
_cell.angle_gamma   90.00
#
_symmetry.space_group_name_H-M   'P 1'
#
loop_
_entity.id
_entity.type
_entity.pdbx_description
1 polymer ?
#
loop_
_entity_poly.entity_id
_entity_poly.type
_entity_poly.pdbx_seq_one_letter_code
_entity_poly.pdbx_strand_id
1 'polypeptide(L)'
;MSDIPVFNIEASCLPEAWEAAVLAVWDNGLEIKTQYDKPNDPPSKDATVMITVTDPFAEPRIHKNFPGGPEELESYRQEVVSGIHDHWIDPVAGKWTYTYHERLFAYNPVEDIRNPKSPKPFIAVNQIQYIIDNLSQTPYSRRAEAITWMPTADVKTDDPPCL
;
A
#
# COMPACT_ATOMS: atom_id res chain seq x y z
N MET A 1 -11.18 7.59 -25.75
CA MET A 1 -10.49 7.11 -24.54
C MET A 1 -10.09 5.69 -24.86
N SER A 2 -8.81 5.37 -24.86
CA SER A 2 -8.35 3.98 -25.09
C SER A 2 -8.66 3.15 -23.84
N ASP A 3 -8.96 1.87 -24.02
CA ASP A 3 -9.22 0.97 -22.90
C ASP A 3 -7.94 0.75 -22.08
N ILE A 4 -8.07 0.63 -20.76
CA ILE A 4 -6.95 0.28 -19.86
C ILE A 4 -6.67 -1.21 -20.04
N PRO A 5 -5.44 -1.60 -20.44
CA PRO A 5 -5.10 -3.01 -20.60
C PRO A 5 -5.11 -3.75 -19.26
N VAL A 6 -5.48 -5.03 -19.31
CA VAL A 6 -5.47 -5.93 -18.15
C VAL A 6 -4.44 -7.03 -18.38
N PHE A 7 -3.50 -7.19 -17.45
CA PHE A 7 -2.48 -8.24 -17.48
C PHE A 7 -2.67 -9.21 -16.33
N ASN A 8 -2.51 -10.51 -16.64
CA ASN A 8 -2.45 -11.58 -15.65
C ASN A 8 -1.04 -12.16 -15.70
N ILE A 9 -0.34 -12.12 -14.58
CA ILE A 9 1.05 -12.55 -14.47
C ILE A 9 1.11 -13.66 -13.45
N GLU A 10 1.70 -14.78 -13.82
CA GLU A 10 1.99 -15.89 -12.94
C GLU A 10 3.50 -16.13 -12.96
N ALA A 11 4.09 -16.21 -11.78
CA ALA A 11 5.53 -16.38 -11.62
C ALA A 11 5.83 -17.22 -10.38
N SER A 12 7.01 -17.83 -10.35
CA SER A 12 7.39 -18.74 -9.29
C SER A 12 7.73 -18.02 -7.99
N CYS A 13 8.39 -16.87 -8.08
CA CYS A 13 8.88 -16.10 -6.94
C CYS A 13 8.60 -14.59 -7.09
N LEU A 14 8.76 -13.85 -6.00
CA LEU A 14 8.50 -12.40 -5.93
C LEU A 14 9.27 -11.57 -6.97
N PRO A 15 10.60 -11.72 -7.14
CA PRO A 15 11.33 -10.88 -8.09
C PRO A 15 11.00 -11.14 -9.55
N GLU A 16 10.74 -12.41 -9.92
CA GLU A 16 10.29 -12.77 -11.26
C GLU A 16 8.95 -12.10 -11.56
N ALA A 17 8.01 -12.18 -10.61
CA ALA A 17 6.69 -11.57 -10.73
C ALA A 17 6.77 -10.04 -10.87
N TRP A 18 7.63 -9.39 -10.08
CA TRP A 18 7.86 -7.95 -10.14
C TRP A 18 8.44 -7.53 -11.50
N GLU A 19 9.48 -8.20 -11.98
CA GLU A 19 10.11 -7.87 -13.27
C GLU A 19 9.12 -8.07 -14.43
N ALA A 20 8.41 -9.20 -14.45
CA ALA A 20 7.39 -9.47 -15.44
C ALA A 20 6.28 -8.40 -15.46
N ALA A 21 5.84 -7.92 -14.28
CA ALA A 21 4.86 -6.85 -14.18
C ALA A 21 5.37 -5.53 -14.72
N VAL A 22 6.58 -5.13 -14.34
CA VAL A 22 7.20 -3.90 -14.84
C VAL A 22 7.36 -3.94 -16.36
N LEU A 23 7.86 -5.05 -16.92
CA LEU A 23 8.03 -5.20 -18.37
C LEU A 23 6.69 -5.19 -19.12
N ALA A 24 5.68 -5.90 -18.62
CA ALA A 24 4.36 -5.94 -19.24
C ALA A 24 3.74 -4.53 -19.34
N VAL A 25 3.78 -3.76 -18.26
CA VAL A 25 3.25 -2.39 -18.21
C VAL A 25 4.11 -1.42 -19.04
N TRP A 26 5.43 -1.57 -19.01
CA TRP A 26 6.32 -0.72 -19.80
C TRP A 26 6.09 -0.87 -21.31
N ASP A 27 6.04 -2.12 -21.78
CA ASP A 27 5.96 -2.44 -23.21
C ASP A 27 4.54 -2.25 -23.76
N ASN A 28 3.51 -2.58 -22.98
CA ASN A 28 2.13 -2.67 -23.46
C ASN A 28 1.11 -1.83 -22.68
N GLY A 29 1.55 -1.08 -21.67
CA GLY A 29 0.69 -0.19 -20.88
C GLY A 29 0.20 1.02 -21.67
N LEU A 30 -0.97 1.52 -21.28
CA LEU A 30 -1.55 2.73 -21.83
C LEU A 30 -0.69 3.94 -21.47
N GLU A 31 -0.31 4.75 -22.45
CA GLU A 31 0.31 6.05 -22.19
C GLU A 31 -0.76 7.06 -21.77
N ILE A 32 -0.64 7.56 -20.55
CA ILE A 32 -1.63 8.47 -19.95
C ILE A 32 -0.95 9.52 -19.08
N LYS A 33 -1.52 10.73 -19.08
CA LYS A 33 -1.09 11.79 -18.17
C LYS A 33 -1.67 11.57 -16.78
N THR A 34 -0.86 11.77 -15.75
CA THR A 34 -1.28 11.67 -14.35
C THR A 34 -1.24 13.04 -13.66
N GLN A 35 -1.82 13.13 -12.47
CA GLN A 35 -1.71 14.31 -11.61
C GLN A 35 -0.30 14.51 -11.04
N TYR A 36 0.59 13.52 -11.19
CA TYR A 36 1.96 13.54 -10.68
C TYR A 36 2.98 13.98 -11.74
N ASP A 37 2.60 13.97 -13.02
CA ASP A 37 3.50 14.33 -14.12
C ASP A 37 3.91 15.81 -14.03
N LYS A 38 5.21 16.10 -14.08
CA LYS A 38 5.74 17.46 -14.21
C LYS A 38 5.56 17.96 -15.65
N PRO A 39 5.64 19.28 -15.91
CA PRO A 39 5.36 19.84 -17.24
C PRO A 39 6.14 19.24 -18.42
N ASN A 40 7.30 18.63 -18.15
CA ASN A 40 8.18 18.03 -19.17
C ASN A 40 8.31 16.50 -19.05
N ASP A 41 7.56 15.87 -18.14
CA ASP A 41 7.60 14.42 -17.99
C ASP A 41 6.87 13.76 -19.18
N PRO A 42 7.37 12.62 -19.70
CA PRO A 42 6.59 11.81 -20.61
C PRO A 42 5.34 11.27 -19.89
N PRO A 43 4.28 10.90 -20.63
CA PRO A 43 3.13 10.23 -20.02
C PRO A 43 3.56 8.99 -19.23
N SER A 44 2.88 8.73 -18.13
CA SER A 44 3.02 7.49 -17.36
C SER A 44 2.45 6.29 -18.14
N LYS A 45 2.81 5.09 -17.70
CA LYS A 45 2.25 3.82 -18.20
C LYS A 45 1.22 3.30 -17.20
N ASP A 46 0.03 2.98 -17.69
CA ASP A 46 -1.10 2.52 -16.87
C ASP A 46 -1.67 1.20 -17.38
N ALA A 47 -2.04 0.32 -16.44
CA ALA A 47 -2.63 -0.98 -16.67
C ALA A 47 -3.22 -1.54 -15.36
N THR A 48 -4.22 -2.41 -15.48
CA THR A 48 -4.61 -3.29 -14.37
C THR A 48 -3.76 -4.55 -14.41
N VAL A 49 -3.05 -4.87 -13.33
CA VAL A 49 -2.19 -6.06 -13.26
C VAL A 49 -2.63 -6.96 -12.12
N MET A 50 -2.98 -8.20 -12.43
CA MET A 50 -3.20 -9.26 -11.45
C MET A 50 -1.96 -10.17 -11.43
N ILE A 51 -1.34 -10.30 -10.27
CA ILE A 51 -0.09 -11.05 -10.10
C ILE A 51 -0.34 -12.25 -9.18
N THR A 52 0.03 -13.44 -9.63
CA THR A 52 0.05 -14.68 -8.85
C THR A 52 1.50 -15.12 -8.67
N VAL A 53 1.92 -15.28 -7.42
CA VAL A 53 3.23 -15.83 -7.07
C VAL A 53 3.03 -17.18 -6.41
N THR A 54 3.49 -18.25 -7.06
CA THR A 54 3.18 -19.61 -6.62
C THR A 54 3.99 -20.04 -5.39
N ASP A 55 5.21 -19.52 -5.22
CA ASP A 55 6.03 -19.70 -4.03
C ASP A 55 6.67 -18.36 -3.58
N PRO A 56 5.95 -17.55 -2.77
CA PRO A 56 6.42 -16.24 -2.35
C PRO A 56 7.63 -16.28 -1.39
N PHE A 57 8.03 -17.48 -0.92
CA PHE A 57 9.20 -17.67 -0.06
C PHE A 57 10.41 -18.25 -0.80
N ALA A 58 10.28 -18.57 -2.09
CA ALA A 58 11.39 -19.02 -2.91
C ALA A 58 12.50 -17.95 -3.01
N GLU A 59 13.75 -18.41 -3.05
CA GLU A 59 14.90 -17.54 -3.32
C GLU A 59 15.12 -17.40 -4.85
N PRO A 60 15.56 -16.22 -5.33
CA PRO A 60 15.78 -14.99 -4.57
C PRO A 60 14.46 -14.34 -4.13
N ARG A 61 14.42 -13.73 -2.93
CA ARG A 61 13.21 -13.02 -2.45
C ARG A 61 13.10 -11.56 -2.90
N ILE A 62 14.21 -10.95 -3.33
CA ILE A 62 14.29 -9.53 -3.66
C ILE A 62 14.91 -9.37 -5.05
N HIS A 63 14.28 -8.57 -5.89
CA HIS A 63 14.79 -8.31 -7.23
C HIS A 63 16.02 -7.40 -7.14
N LYS A 64 17.10 -7.69 -7.87
CA LYS A 64 18.37 -6.93 -7.73
C LYS A 64 18.23 -5.43 -8.01
N ASN A 65 17.30 -5.05 -8.89
CA ASN A 65 17.08 -3.67 -9.32
C ASN A 65 15.81 -3.03 -8.73
N PHE A 66 15.31 -3.54 -7.59
CA PHE A 66 14.14 -2.93 -6.96
C PHE A 66 14.46 -1.50 -6.48
N PRO A 67 13.49 -0.57 -6.48
CA PRO A 67 13.71 0.80 -6.01
C PRO A 67 14.04 0.88 -4.51
N GLY A 68 14.88 1.83 -4.12
CA GLY A 68 15.20 2.15 -2.71
C GLY A 68 16.28 1.27 -2.05
N GLY A 69 16.48 0.05 -2.53
CA GLY A 69 17.55 -0.82 -2.05
C GLY A 69 17.33 -1.39 -0.64
N PRO A 70 18.23 -2.26 -0.15
CA PRO A 70 17.97 -3.11 1.02
C PRO A 70 17.73 -2.35 2.33
N GLU A 71 18.40 -1.20 2.53
CA GLU A 71 18.26 -0.40 3.74
C GLU A 71 16.87 0.26 3.82
N GLU A 72 16.40 0.86 2.72
CA GLU A 72 15.05 1.44 2.67
C GLU A 72 13.97 0.36 2.78
N LEU A 73 14.19 -0.82 2.20
CA LEU A 73 13.27 -1.95 2.36
C LEU A 73 13.13 -2.40 3.81
N GLU A 74 14.23 -2.54 4.54
CA GLU A 74 14.18 -2.94 5.95
C GLU A 74 13.54 -1.84 6.81
N SER A 75 13.83 -0.57 6.52
CA SER A 75 13.16 0.57 7.15
C SER A 75 11.65 0.53 6.92
N TYR A 76 11.21 0.32 5.68
CA TYR A 76 9.80 0.21 5.33
C TYR A 76 9.12 -0.99 6.00
N ARG A 77 9.80 -2.15 6.07
CA ARG A 77 9.30 -3.31 6.82
C ARG A 77 9.09 -2.99 8.29
N GLN A 78 10.05 -2.32 8.93
CA GLN A 78 9.94 -1.91 10.33
C GLN A 78 8.87 -0.83 10.54
N GLU A 79 8.68 0.06 9.57
CA GLU A 79 7.62 1.07 9.61
C GLU A 79 6.26 0.40 9.65
N VAL A 80 5.99 -0.55 8.74
CA VAL A 80 4.70 -1.23 8.65
C VAL A 80 4.46 -2.18 9.82
N VAL A 81 5.48 -2.93 10.26
CA VAL A 81 5.33 -4.00 11.26
C VAL A 81 5.49 -3.50 12.70
N SER A 82 6.37 -2.53 12.92
CA SER A 82 6.78 -2.08 14.26
C SER A 82 6.47 -0.61 14.54
N GLY A 83 5.95 0.14 13.56
CA GLY A 83 5.56 1.54 13.75
C GLY A 83 6.74 2.48 14.02
N ILE A 84 7.94 2.17 13.52
CA ILE A 84 9.14 2.96 13.85
C ILE A 84 9.01 4.44 13.48
N HIS A 85 8.13 4.79 12.53
CA HIS A 85 7.85 6.16 12.09
C HIS A 85 6.48 6.69 12.51
N ASP A 86 5.75 6.03 13.41
CA ASP A 86 4.45 6.57 13.90
C ASP A 86 4.62 7.97 14.53
N HIS A 87 5.77 8.20 15.16
CA HIS A 87 6.13 9.49 15.74
C HIS A 87 6.45 10.59 14.69
N TRP A 88 6.51 10.25 13.40
CA TRP A 88 6.71 11.22 12.31
C TRP A 88 5.40 11.86 11.86
N ILE A 89 4.26 11.35 12.31
CA ILE A 89 2.95 11.92 12.02
C ILE A 89 2.86 13.31 12.66
N ASP A 90 2.90 14.33 11.82
CA ASP A 90 2.81 15.74 12.20
C ASP A 90 2.17 16.53 11.05
N PRO A 91 0.86 16.35 10.85
CA PRO A 91 0.16 17.00 9.75
C PRO A 91 0.11 18.52 9.90
N VAL A 92 0.25 19.05 11.11
CA VAL A 92 0.28 20.50 11.38
C VAL A 92 1.57 21.12 10.83
N ALA A 93 2.69 20.39 10.89
CA ALA A 93 3.94 20.78 10.24
C ALA A 93 4.01 20.41 8.74
N GLY A 94 2.90 19.94 8.14
CA GLY A 94 2.87 19.48 6.76
C GLY A 94 3.64 18.18 6.51
N LYS A 95 3.87 17.38 7.56
CA LYS A 95 4.45 16.04 7.46
C LYS A 95 3.35 14.99 7.27
N TRP A 96 3.72 13.73 7.47
CA TRP A 96 2.86 12.58 7.25
C TRP A 96 1.57 12.69 8.05
N THR A 97 0.49 12.23 7.45
CA THR A 97 -0.85 12.25 8.04
C THR A 97 -1.24 10.88 8.64
N TYR A 98 -0.53 9.82 8.26
CA TYR A 98 -0.72 8.46 8.79
C TYR A 98 0.54 7.63 8.58
N THR A 99 0.59 6.46 9.21
CA THR A 99 1.43 5.32 8.83
C THR A 99 0.53 4.11 8.56
N TYR A 100 0.98 3.17 7.71
CA TYR A 100 0.24 1.91 7.55
C TYR A 100 0.17 1.12 8.86
N HIS A 101 1.16 1.25 9.73
CA HIS A 101 1.13 0.63 11.05
C HIS A 101 -0.03 1.15 11.90
N GLU A 102 -0.20 2.47 12.07
CA GLU A 102 -1.37 3.00 12.79
C GLU A 102 -2.69 2.55 12.15
N ARG A 103 -2.76 2.54 10.80
CA ARG A 103 -3.96 2.09 10.08
C ARG A 103 -4.25 0.60 10.33
N LEU A 104 -3.26 -0.27 10.50
CA LEU A 104 -3.47 -1.70 10.66
C LEU A 104 -3.62 -2.13 12.13
N PHE A 105 -2.84 -1.54 13.04
CA PHE A 105 -2.74 -1.96 14.44
C PHE A 105 -3.53 -1.07 15.42
N ALA A 106 -3.95 0.12 15.01
CA ALA A 106 -4.67 1.07 15.85
C ALA A 106 -5.73 1.88 15.06
N TYR A 107 -6.42 1.23 14.10
CA TYR A 107 -7.37 1.87 13.20
C TYR A 107 -8.43 2.65 13.98
N ASN A 108 -8.45 3.98 13.82
CA ASN A 108 -9.37 4.87 14.52
C ASN A 108 -9.79 6.03 13.62
N PRO A 109 -10.94 5.90 12.92
CA PRO A 109 -11.43 6.92 12.00
C PRO A 109 -11.64 8.28 12.65
N VAL A 110 -11.27 9.34 11.92
CA VAL A 110 -11.46 10.74 12.29
C VAL A 110 -12.11 11.51 11.13
N GLU A 111 -12.70 12.67 11.40
CA GLU A 111 -13.28 13.54 10.35
C GLU A 111 -12.22 14.43 9.66
N ASP A 112 -11.12 14.67 10.35
CA ASP A 112 -10.02 15.51 9.87
C ASP A 112 -8.69 14.97 10.41
N ILE A 113 -7.95 14.26 9.56
CA ILE A 113 -6.65 13.69 9.91
C ILE A 113 -5.58 14.75 10.14
N ARG A 114 -5.77 15.98 9.65
CA ARG A 114 -4.83 17.08 9.85
C ARG A 114 -5.03 17.81 11.18
N ASN A 115 -6.16 17.60 11.83
CA ASN A 115 -6.46 18.18 13.12
C ASN A 115 -6.14 17.16 14.24
N PRO A 116 -5.08 17.35 15.05
CA PRO A 116 -4.76 16.44 16.15
C PRO A 116 -5.83 16.40 17.25
N LYS A 117 -6.76 17.36 17.26
CA LYS A 117 -7.92 17.41 18.15
C LYS A 117 -9.21 16.89 17.51
N SER A 118 -9.14 16.33 16.31
CA SER A 118 -10.30 15.73 15.66
C SER A 118 -10.88 14.64 16.58
N PRO A 119 -12.19 14.65 16.86
CA PRO A 119 -12.81 13.63 17.69
C PRO A 119 -12.54 12.23 17.14
N LYS A 120 -12.22 11.30 18.04
CA LYS A 120 -12.09 9.86 17.79
C LYS A 120 -13.30 9.17 18.43
N PRO A 121 -14.48 9.16 17.79
CA PRO A 121 -15.72 8.72 18.42
C PRO A 121 -15.78 7.20 18.63
N PHE A 122 -14.88 6.44 18.00
CA PHE A 122 -14.80 4.99 18.09
C PHE A 122 -13.55 4.55 18.86
N ILE A 123 -13.61 3.33 19.39
CA ILE A 123 -12.43 2.67 19.94
C ILE A 123 -11.43 2.36 18.81
N ALA A 124 -10.14 2.42 19.11
CA ALA A 124 -9.12 1.98 18.17
C ALA A 124 -9.22 0.45 17.97
N VAL A 125 -9.06 0.00 16.73
CA VAL A 125 -9.13 -1.42 16.36
C VAL A 125 -7.78 -1.92 15.88
N ASN A 126 -7.25 -2.94 16.54
CA ASN A 126 -6.12 -3.70 16.03
C ASN A 126 -6.63 -4.75 15.03
N GLN A 127 -6.63 -4.38 13.74
CA GLN A 127 -7.19 -5.21 12.67
C GLN A 127 -6.38 -6.49 12.46
N ILE A 128 -5.05 -6.43 12.66
CA ILE A 128 -4.18 -7.61 12.56
C ILE A 128 -4.50 -8.62 13.65
N GLN A 129 -4.67 -8.18 14.90
CA GLN A 129 -5.06 -9.09 15.99
C GLN A 129 -6.45 -9.70 15.73
N TYR A 130 -7.41 -8.91 15.26
CA TYR A 130 -8.73 -9.40 14.85
C TYR A 130 -8.62 -10.50 13.77
N ILE A 131 -7.77 -10.31 12.75
CA ILE A 131 -7.54 -11.29 11.70
C ILE A 131 -6.94 -12.58 12.27
N ILE A 132 -5.92 -12.48 13.13
CA ILE A 132 -5.28 -13.63 13.78
C ILE A 132 -6.32 -14.42 14.60
N ASP A 133 -7.11 -13.73 15.43
CA ASP A 133 -8.13 -14.34 16.27
C ASP A 133 -9.23 -15.01 15.44
N ASN A 134 -9.66 -14.38 14.34
CA ASN A 134 -10.67 -14.91 13.42
C ASN A 134 -10.15 -16.16 12.68
N LEU A 135 -8.95 -16.13 12.12
CA LEU A 135 -8.39 -17.26 11.35
C LEU A 135 -7.95 -18.43 12.24
N SER A 136 -7.51 -18.16 13.48
CA SER A 136 -7.21 -19.23 14.44
C SER A 136 -8.43 -20.05 14.83
N GLN A 137 -9.63 -19.44 14.81
CA GLN A 137 -10.90 -20.10 15.09
C GLN A 137 -11.59 -20.63 13.83
N THR A 138 -11.55 -19.87 12.74
CA THR A 138 -12.24 -20.17 11.47
C THR A 138 -11.27 -19.97 10.30
N PRO A 139 -10.44 -20.99 9.98
CA PRO A 139 -9.40 -20.86 8.94
C PRO A 139 -9.92 -20.58 7.52
N TYR A 140 -11.19 -20.88 7.25
CA TYR A 140 -11.87 -20.62 5.96
C TYR A 140 -12.67 -19.31 5.97
N SER A 141 -12.43 -18.42 6.94
CA SER A 141 -13.13 -17.15 7.05
C SER A 141 -12.80 -16.24 5.88
N ARG A 142 -13.83 -15.75 5.19
CA ARG A 142 -13.72 -14.70 4.17
C ARG A 142 -13.85 -13.29 4.76
N ARG A 143 -13.78 -13.17 6.10
CA ARG A 143 -13.92 -11.92 6.86
C ARG A 143 -12.60 -11.47 7.50
N ALA A 144 -11.51 -12.16 7.17
CA ALA A 144 -10.17 -11.80 7.58
C ALA A 144 -9.66 -10.70 6.64
N GLU A 145 -10.07 -9.47 6.93
CA GLU A 145 -9.81 -8.28 6.13
C GLU A 145 -9.37 -7.14 7.05
N ALA A 146 -8.48 -6.30 6.55
CA ALA A 146 -8.12 -5.02 7.16
C ALA A 146 -8.29 -3.93 6.09
N ILE A 147 -8.66 -2.74 6.53
CA ILE A 147 -8.79 -1.56 5.67
C ILE A 147 -7.80 -0.49 6.10
N THR A 148 -7.22 0.25 5.16
CA THR A 148 -6.37 1.40 5.50
C THR A 148 -7.11 2.71 5.29
N TRP A 149 -8.04 2.76 4.34
CA TRP A 149 -8.76 3.97 3.97
C TRP A 149 -9.76 4.43 5.04
N MET A 150 -9.87 5.74 5.23
CA MET A 150 -10.85 6.44 6.04
C MET A 150 -11.63 7.42 5.15
N PRO A 151 -12.83 7.05 4.67
CA PRO A 151 -13.62 7.91 3.78
C PRO A 151 -13.90 9.31 4.34
N THR A 152 -13.92 9.44 5.66
CA THR A 152 -14.18 10.69 6.37
C THR A 152 -13.02 11.69 6.29
N ALA A 153 -11.79 11.23 6.05
CA ALA A 153 -10.59 12.06 6.13
C ALA A 153 -9.71 12.02 4.87
N ASP A 154 -9.46 10.84 4.29
CA ASP A 154 -8.43 10.64 3.25
C ASP A 154 -8.78 11.29 1.92
N VAL A 155 -10.07 11.56 1.66
CA VAL A 155 -10.52 12.31 0.48
C VAL A 155 -9.97 13.75 0.41
N LYS A 156 -9.44 14.27 1.52
CA LYS A 156 -8.88 15.63 1.65
C LYS A 156 -7.35 15.65 1.70
N THR A 157 -6.70 14.49 1.68
CA THR A 157 -5.23 14.38 1.74
C THR A 157 -4.64 14.32 0.35
N ASP A 158 -3.43 14.87 0.19
CA ASP A 158 -2.70 14.83 -1.08
C ASP A 158 -2.06 13.45 -1.34
N ASP A 159 -1.75 12.71 -0.27
CA ASP A 159 -1.11 11.40 -0.30
C ASP A 159 -1.94 10.33 0.43
N PRO A 160 -3.16 10.02 -0.03
CA PRO A 160 -4.01 9.07 0.68
C PRO A 160 -3.44 7.63 0.62
N PRO A 161 -3.87 6.72 1.51
CA PRO A 161 -3.42 5.33 1.50
C PRO A 161 -3.70 4.63 0.15
N CYS A 162 -2.70 3.92 -0.37
CA CYS A 162 -2.79 3.16 -1.63
C CYS A 162 -2.94 1.64 -1.43
N LEU A 163 -2.89 1.16 -0.18
CA LEU A 163 -3.01 -0.26 0.21
C LEU A 163 -4.42 -0.60 0.70
#